data_AF-A0A1G6LUK0-F1
#
_entry.id   AF-A0A1G6LUK0-F1
#
_cell.length_a   1.000
_cell.length_b   1.000
_cell.length_c   1.000
_cell.angle_alpha   90.00
_cell.angle_beta   90.00
_cell.angle_gamma   90.00
#
_symmetry.space_group_name_H-M   'P 1'
#
loop_
_entity.id
_entity.type
_entity.pdbx_description
1 polymer ?
#
loop_
_entity_poly.entity_id
_entity_poly.type
_entity_poly.pdbx_seq_one_letter_code
_entity_poly.pdbx_strand_id
1 'polypeptide(L)'
;MKYKVLKPVTYKGKVVNEGIIELDKNEVRDTLVKRGVLEEIKKNENSDENKLTVEQLEENTVPELKEIAEKKKVELKAKDTKEEIIKKISEVI
;
A
#
# COMPACT_ATOMS: atom_id res chain seq x y z
N MET A 1 -7.73 2.27 -14.04
CA MET A 1 -7.66 1.56 -12.72
C MET A 1 -7.49 0.07 -13.02
N LYS A 2 -6.65 -0.65 -12.27
CA LYS A 2 -6.33 -2.06 -12.57
C LYS A 2 -7.39 -2.99 -11.97
N TYR A 3 -7.80 -4.01 -12.71
CA TYR A 3 -8.78 -5.00 -12.29
C TYR A 3 -8.24 -6.39 -12.58
N LYS A 4 -8.52 -7.32 -11.68
CA LYS A 4 -8.28 -8.74 -11.90
C LYS A 4 -9.55 -9.33 -12.49
N VAL A 5 -9.41 -9.94 -13.66
CA VAL A 5 -10.49 -10.67 -14.32
C VAL A 5 -10.53 -12.06 -13.70
N LEU A 6 -11.64 -12.38 -13.03
CA LEU A 6 -11.86 -13.69 -12.41
C LEU A 6 -12.61 -14.64 -13.35
N LYS A 7 -13.33 -14.09 -14.32
CA LYS A 7 -14.11 -14.85 -15.30
C LYS A 7 -14.04 -14.19 -16.68
N PRO A 8 -14.07 -14.99 -17.76
CA PRO A 8 -14.07 -14.46 -19.11
C PRO A 8 -15.18 -13.42 -19.33
N VAL A 9 -14.81 -12.23 -19.78
CA VAL A 9 -15.74 -11.13 -20.03
C VAL A 9 -15.47 -10.47 -21.36
N THR A 10 -16.53 -10.11 -22.07
CA THR A 10 -16.41 -9.31 -23.29
C THR A 10 -16.31 -7.84 -22.93
N TYR A 11 -15.16 -7.22 -23.19
CA TYR A 11 -14.93 -5.80 -22.97
C TYR A 11 -14.44 -5.14 -24.27
N LYS A 12 -15.10 -4.05 -24.69
CA LYS A 12 -14.85 -3.37 -25.98
C LYS A 12 -14.79 -4.34 -27.19
N GLY A 13 -15.66 -5.35 -27.21
CA GLY A 13 -15.72 -6.36 -28.28
C GLY A 13 -14.61 -7.41 -28.26
N LYS A 14 -13.77 -7.46 -27.21
CA LYS A 14 -12.75 -8.49 -27.02
C LYS A 14 -13.08 -9.35 -25.82
N VAL A 15 -12.89 -10.67 -25.95
CA VAL A 15 -12.98 -11.60 -24.82
C VAL A 15 -11.69 -11.50 -24.01
N VAL A 16 -11.85 -11.18 -22.74
CA VAL A 16 -10.78 -11.12 -21.75
C VAL A 16 -10.99 -12.30 -20.81
N ASN A 17 -10.12 -13.31 -20.85
CA ASN A 17 -10.34 -14.58 -20.14
C ASN A 17 -10.00 -14.48 -18.64
N GLU A 18 -8.72 -14.36 -18.29
CA GLU A 18 -8.22 -14.15 -16.93
C GLU A 18 -6.92 -13.33 -17.02
N GLY A 19 -6.73 -12.40 -16.09
CA GLY A 19 -5.55 -11.53 -16.09
C GLY A 19 -5.80 -10.15 -15.48
N ILE A 20 -4.76 -9.33 -15.46
CA ILE A 20 -4.85 -7.94 -14.99
C ILE A 20 -5.14 -7.04 -16.18
N ILE A 21 -6.25 -6.31 -16.12
CA ILE A 21 -6.64 -5.33 -17.14
C ILE A 21 -6.76 -3.93 -16.57
N GLU A 22 -6.44 -2.93 -17.37
CA GLU A 22 -6.67 -1.53 -17.04
C GLU A 22 -7.98 -1.08 -17.65
N LEU A 23 -8.91 -0.65 -16.78
CA LEU A 23 -10.20 -0.11 -17.18
C LEU A 23 -10.26 1.37 -16.84
N ASP A 24 -10.69 2.16 -17.81
CA ASP A 24 -11.10 3.55 -17.61
C ASP A 24 -12.48 3.58 -16.94
N LYS A 25 -12.62 4.46 -15.93
CA LYS A 25 -13.83 4.60 -15.09
C LYS A 25 -15.09 4.74 -15.97
N ASN A 26 -15.95 3.73 -15.99
CA ASN A 26 -17.22 3.74 -16.72
C ASN A 26 -18.24 2.79 -16.07
N GLU A 27 -19.54 3.01 -16.31
CA GLU A 27 -20.70 2.26 -15.78
C GLU A 27 -20.62 0.72 -15.92
N VAL A 28 -19.90 0.25 -16.94
CA VAL A 28 -19.61 -1.17 -17.20
C VAL A 28 -18.76 -1.79 -16.08
N ARG A 29 -17.87 -1.01 -15.45
CA ARG A 29 -17.03 -1.41 -14.30
C ARG A 29 -17.88 -1.88 -13.14
N ASP A 30 -18.82 -1.04 -12.68
CA ASP A 30 -19.65 -1.31 -11.51
C ASP A 30 -20.48 -2.57 -11.68
N THR A 31 -21.02 -2.76 -12.89
CA THR A 31 -21.80 -3.95 -13.22
C THR A 31 -20.95 -5.22 -13.19
N LEU A 32 -19.73 -5.18 -13.72
CA LEU A 32 -18.84 -6.34 -13.74
C LEU A 32 -18.22 -6.66 -12.37
N VAL A 33 -17.95 -5.64 -11.54
CA VAL A 33 -17.53 -5.82 -10.15
C VAL A 33 -18.66 -6.39 -9.30
N LYS A 34 -19.88 -5.83 -9.39
CA LYS A 34 -21.06 -6.36 -8.66
C LYS A 34 -21.40 -7.80 -9.03
N ARG A 35 -21.14 -8.20 -10.28
CA ARG A 35 -21.36 -9.58 -10.77
C ARG A 35 -20.22 -10.54 -10.40
N GLY A 36 -19.17 -10.08 -9.71
CA GLY A 36 -18.01 -10.90 -9.35
C GLY A 36 -17.18 -11.36 -10.56
N VAL A 37 -17.26 -10.64 -11.67
CA VAL A 37 -16.51 -10.93 -12.91
C VAL A 37 -15.16 -10.22 -12.87
N LEU A 38 -15.14 -9.01 -12.30
CA LEU A 38 -13.93 -8.24 -12.05
C LEU A 38 -13.76 -8.05 -10.55
N GLU A 39 -12.54 -8.22 -10.09
CA GLU A 39 -12.12 -7.79 -8.77
C GLU A 39 -11.35 -6.50 -8.93
N GLU A 40 -11.79 -5.46 -8.22
CA GLU A 40 -11.02 -4.23 -8.17
C GLU A 40 -9.70 -4.51 -7.48
N ILE A 41 -8.61 -4.46 -8.26
CA ILE A 41 -7.31 -4.28 -7.66
C ILE A 41 -7.34 -2.82 -7.25
N LYS A 42 -7.86 -2.57 -6.04
CA LYS A 42 -7.47 -1.36 -5.33
C LYS A 42 -5.95 -1.42 -5.40
N LYS A 43 -5.36 -0.51 -6.17
CA LYS A 43 -4.04 -0.04 -5.78
C LYS A 43 -4.27 0.27 -4.30
N ASN A 44 -3.67 -0.53 -3.43
CA ASN A 44 -3.36 0.01 -2.13
C ASN A 44 -2.57 1.26 -2.49
N GLU A 45 -3.24 2.40 -2.44
CA GLU A 45 -2.60 3.70 -2.30
C GLU A 45 -2.00 3.78 -0.88
N ASN A 46 -1.41 2.69 -0.38
CA ASN A 46 -0.15 2.74 0.35
C ASN A 46 1.00 2.99 -0.66
N SER A 47 0.77 3.88 -1.64
CA SER A 47 1.81 4.68 -2.28
C SER A 47 2.23 5.83 -1.35
N ASP A 48 2.03 5.69 -0.05
CA ASP A 48 2.98 6.14 0.94
C ASP A 48 3.93 4.96 1.28
N GLU A 49 4.69 4.44 0.32
CA GLU A 49 5.86 3.56 0.58
C GLU A 49 6.96 4.29 1.40
N ASN A 50 6.65 5.44 2.02
CA ASN A 50 7.61 6.25 2.77
C ASN A 50 7.02 7.03 3.96
N LYS A 51 5.71 6.94 4.25
CA LYS A 51 5.17 7.43 5.54
C LYS A 51 5.02 6.24 6.46
N LEU A 52 6.06 5.99 7.25
CA LEU A 52 5.89 5.23 8.49
C LEU A 52 4.86 5.99 9.33
N THR A 53 3.86 5.31 9.87
CA THR A 53 3.00 5.89 10.91
C THR A 53 3.59 5.60 12.29
N VAL A 54 3.18 6.37 13.32
CA VAL A 54 3.63 6.13 14.70
C VAL A 54 3.25 4.73 15.17
N GLU A 55 2.04 4.27 14.85
CA GLU A 55 1.58 2.91 15.16
C GLU A 55 2.49 1.84 14.55
N GLN A 56 2.96 2.02 13.31
CA GLN A 56 3.91 1.11 12.68
C GLN A 56 5.27 1.12 13.39
N LEU A 57 5.76 2.29 13.85
CA LEU A 57 7.01 2.37 14.60
C LEU A 57 6.91 1.61 15.95
N GLU A 58 5.74 1.58 16.59
CA GLU A 58 5.52 0.82 17.82
C GLU A 58 5.59 -0.70 17.60
N GLU A 59 5.20 -1.18 16.43
CA GLU A 59 5.29 -2.60 16.05
C GLU A 59 6.73 -3.04 15.70
N ASN A 60 7.63 -2.10 15.39
CA ASN A 60 9.02 -2.40 15.03
C ASN A 60 9.90 -2.68 16.26
N THR A 61 10.96 -3.48 16.07
CA THR A 61 11.97 -3.71 17.10
C THR A 61 12.99 -2.58 17.16
N VAL A 62 13.72 -2.47 18.28
CA VAL A 62 14.81 -1.47 18.44
C VAL A 62 15.84 -1.49 17.29
N PRO A 63 16.34 -2.63 16.80
CA PRO A 63 17.26 -2.63 15.64
C PRO A 63 16.61 -2.08 14.37
N GLU A 64 15.35 -2.43 14.07
CA GLU A 64 14.63 -1.92 12.90
C GLU A 64 14.42 -0.40 12.99
N LEU A 65 14.07 0.09 14.18
CA LEU A 65 13.93 1.52 14.44
C LEU A 65 15.25 2.29 14.25
N LYS A 66 16.39 1.68 14.58
CA LYS A 66 17.71 2.29 14.31
C LYS A 66 18.00 2.40 12.82
N GLU A 67 17.65 1.38 12.03
CA GLU A 67 17.78 1.45 10.57
C GLU A 67 16.86 2.53 9.96
N ILE A 68 15.64 2.67 10.48
CA ILE A 68 14.71 3.71 10.06
C ILE A 68 15.26 5.10 10.42
N ALA A 69 15.77 5.26 11.64
CA ALA A 69 16.40 6.50 12.07
C ALA A 69 17.61 6.88 11.20
N GLU A 70 18.47 5.92 10.84
CA GLU A 70 19.61 6.15 9.94
C GLU A 70 19.14 6.59 8.55
N LYS A 71 18.13 5.90 7.98
CA LYS A 71 17.52 6.26 6.70
C LYS A 71 16.90 7.66 6.71
N LYS A 72 16.28 8.05 7.84
CA LYS A 72 15.65 9.37 8.04
C LYS A 72 16.63 10.43 8.58
N LYS A 73 17.91 10.10 8.76
CA LYS A 73 18.97 10.98 9.31
C LYS A 73 18.64 11.53 10.71
N VAL A 74 17.99 10.71 11.53
CA VAL A 74 17.66 11.00 12.94
C VAL A 74 18.84 10.61 13.83
N GLU A 75 19.33 11.54 14.65
CA GLU A 75 20.43 11.28 15.57
C GLU A 75 19.96 10.54 16.84
N LEU A 76 20.40 9.29 16.97
CA LEU A 76 20.12 8.45 18.13
C LEU A 76 21.34 8.40 19.07
N LYS A 77 21.09 8.47 20.37
CA LYS A 77 22.08 8.26 21.42
C LYS A 77 22.05 6.78 21.83
N ALA A 78 23.20 6.25 22.23
CA ALA A 78 23.32 4.84 22.65
C ALA A 78 22.44 4.46 23.86
N LYS A 79 21.96 5.47 24.61
CA LYS A 79 21.08 5.32 25.78
C LYS A 79 19.59 5.53 25.49
N ASP A 80 19.22 5.88 24.25
CA ASP A 80 17.81 6.14 23.91
C ASP A 80 17.01 4.84 24.02
N THR A 81 15.85 4.92 24.69
CA THR A 81 14.90 3.80 24.79
C THR A 81 14.11 3.64 23.49
N LYS A 82 13.40 2.51 23.33
CA LYS A 82 12.53 2.27 22.17
C LYS A 82 11.55 3.44 21.95
N GLU A 83 10.89 3.91 23.02
CA GLU A 83 9.96 5.03 22.96
C GLU A 83 10.63 6.35 22.53
N GLU A 84 11.83 6.65 23.04
CA GLU A 84 12.57 7.86 22.62
C GLU A 84 12.98 7.80 21.14
N ILE A 85 13.37 6.62 20.65
CA ILE A 85 13.71 6.42 19.23
C ILE A 85 12.46 6.63 18.36
N ILE A 86 11.32 6.03 18.73
CA ILE A 86 10.05 6.19 18.01
C ILE A 86 9.65 7.66 17.97
N LYS A 87 9.72 8.36 19.11
CA LYS A 87 9.38 9.78 19.19
C LYS A 87 10.25 10.62 18.26
N LYS A 88 11.56 10.42 18.28
CA LYS A 88 12.48 11.17 17.40
C LYS A 88 12.25 10.89 15.91
N ILE A 89 11.92 9.65 15.54
CA ILE A 89 11.56 9.31 14.17
C ILE A 89 10.23 9.96 13.81
N SER A 90 9.25 9.95 14.74
CA SER A 90 7.92 10.54 14.56
C SER A 90 7.94 12.05 14.32
N GLU A 91 8.94 12.76 14.84
CA GLU A 91 9.11 14.20 14.61
C GLU A 91 9.62 14.53 13.19
N VAL A 92 10.09 13.54 12.43
CA VAL A 92 10.71 13.71 11.11
C VAL A 92 9.84 13.13 9.97
N ILE A 93 8.85 12.30 10.28
CA ILE A 93 7.87 11.75 9.32
C ILE A 93 6.64 12.64 9.18
#